data_AF-A0A951KPJ4-F1
#
_entry.id   AF-A0A951KPJ4-F1
#
_cell.length_a   1.000
_cell.length_b   1.000
_cell.length_c   1.000
_cell.angle_alpha   90.00
_cell.angle_beta   90.00
_cell.angle_gamma   90.00
#
_symmetry.space_group_name_H-M   'P 1'
#
loop_
_entity.id
_entity.type
_entity.pdbx_description
1 polymer ?
#
loop_
_entity_poly.entity_id
_entity_poly.type
_entity_poly.pdbx_seq_one_letter_code
_entity_poly.pdbx_strand_id
1 'polypeptide(L)'
;MAELLRGRPAVTVEWQVSLGLELLSTASLTIVVHEFEGLGSWLLEAYSTLSNRLRQDLELALRMTGYNQAVVEQLASRLLGPGAAGHSSVEAFFADIAALDEETCRQMLETILAKSIVRHEITSDLSAAELLTDAKQLEATLNQMTLPVEAAKASRVLRAPLEWRDLVLSSLQRFWERVYREQWQQTR
;
A
#
# COMPACT_ATOMS: atom_id res chain seq x y z
N MET A 1 1.56 17.14 35.26
CA MET A 1 2.03 16.58 33.96
C MET A 1 3.41 17.16 33.62
N ALA A 2 4.43 16.90 34.44
CA ALA A 2 5.78 17.47 34.27
C ALA A 2 6.87 16.54 34.84
N GLU A 3 6.67 15.22 34.80
CA GLU A 3 7.59 14.23 35.38
C GLU A 3 7.92 13.07 34.43
N LEU A 4 8.19 13.37 33.16
CA LEU A 4 8.79 12.40 32.22
C LEU A 4 10.08 12.93 31.55
N LEU A 5 10.69 13.99 32.10
CA LEU A 5 11.91 14.61 31.59
C LEU A 5 13.11 14.48 32.55
N ARG A 6 13.34 13.28 33.12
CA ARG A 6 14.60 13.01 33.83
C ARG A 6 15.13 11.62 33.50
N GLY A 7 16.22 11.58 32.74
CA GLY A 7 17.25 10.56 32.93
C GLY A 7 17.22 9.33 32.01
N ARG A 8 16.82 9.44 30.74
CA ARG A 8 17.17 8.43 29.73
C ARG A 8 17.98 9.10 28.61
N PRO A 9 19.04 8.45 28.09
CA PRO A 9 19.82 9.02 27.00
C PRO A 9 18.85 9.38 25.89
N ALA A 10 19.06 10.54 25.26
CA ALA A 10 18.39 10.87 24.02
C ALA A 10 18.57 9.65 23.13
N VAL A 11 17.49 8.90 22.89
CA VAL A 11 17.49 7.92 21.82
C VAL A 11 17.78 8.78 20.61
N THR A 12 19.00 8.73 20.11
CA THR A 12 19.32 9.13 18.74
C THR A 12 18.56 8.15 17.88
N VAL A 13 17.26 8.41 17.74
CA VAL A 13 16.45 7.84 16.68
C VAL A 13 17.03 8.51 15.45
N GLU A 14 17.95 7.83 14.79
CA GLU A 14 18.24 8.11 13.40
C GLU A 14 16.92 7.86 12.67
N TRP A 15 16.14 8.91 12.50
CA TRP A 15 14.96 8.89 11.65
C TRP A 15 15.48 8.72 10.22
N GLN A 16 15.73 7.47 9.82
CA GLN A 16 15.78 7.14 8.41
C GLN A 16 14.34 7.21 7.91
N VAL A 17 13.92 8.41 7.50
CA VAL A 17 12.71 8.57 6.69
C VAL A 17 13.03 7.91 5.36
N SER A 18 12.57 6.68 5.19
CA SER A 18 12.73 5.97 3.93
C SER A 18 11.88 6.66 2.87
N LEU A 19 12.53 7.18 1.83
CA LEU A 19 11.86 7.80 0.69
C LEU A 19 10.80 6.86 0.09
N GLY A 20 11.05 5.55 0.10
CA GLY A 20 10.08 4.54 -0.33
C GLY A 20 8.81 4.51 0.53
N LEU A 21 8.94 4.64 1.85
CA LEU A 21 7.79 4.71 2.75
C LEU A 21 6.98 5.98 2.53
N GLU A 22 7.66 7.10 2.33
CA GLU A 22 7.04 8.39 2.09
C GLU A 22 6.27 8.39 0.77
N LEU A 23 6.89 7.87 -0.30
CA LEU A 23 6.23 7.68 -1.60
C LEU A 23 5.00 6.77 -1.49
N LEU A 24 5.14 5.59 -0.86
CA LEU A 24 4.07 4.62 -0.71
C LEU A 24 2.89 5.21 0.09
N SER A 25 3.20 5.85 1.22
CA SER A 25 2.20 6.48 2.09
C SER A 25 1.51 7.63 1.38
N THR A 26 2.26 8.46 0.65
CA THR A 26 1.72 9.60 -0.09
C THR A 26 0.82 9.14 -1.24
N ALA A 27 1.23 8.13 -2.00
CA ALA A 27 0.41 7.55 -3.06
C ALA A 27 -0.91 6.99 -2.48
N SER A 28 -0.82 6.24 -1.37
CA SER A 28 -1.98 5.70 -0.66
C SER A 28 -2.92 6.78 -0.14
N LEU A 29 -2.38 7.86 0.46
CA LEU A 29 -3.16 9.00 0.94
C LEU A 29 -3.84 9.76 -0.20
N THR A 30 -3.13 9.95 -1.32
CA THR A 30 -3.65 10.67 -2.49
C THR A 30 -4.92 9.99 -3.02
N ILE A 31 -4.97 8.66 -3.08
CA ILE A 31 -6.14 7.93 -3.60
C ILE A 31 -7.30 7.77 -2.62
N VAL A 32 -7.12 8.12 -1.34
CA VAL A 32 -8.20 8.17 -0.33
C VAL A 32 -8.57 9.60 0.08
N VAL A 33 -7.93 10.61 -0.51
CA VAL A 33 -8.02 11.99 -0.03
C VAL A 33 -9.46 12.53 0.02
N HIS A 34 -10.30 12.06 -0.90
CA HIS A 34 -11.70 12.48 -1.02
C HIS A 34 -12.63 11.87 0.04
N GLU A 35 -12.14 10.91 0.82
CA GLU A 35 -12.90 10.23 1.88
C GLU A 35 -12.71 10.89 3.25
N PHE A 36 -11.77 11.83 3.36
CA PHE A 36 -11.43 12.49 4.62
C PHE A 36 -11.39 14.01 4.47
N GLU A 37 -11.96 14.70 5.45
CA GLU A 37 -11.80 16.14 5.58
C GLU A 37 -10.46 16.50 6.23
N GLY A 38 -9.93 17.69 5.93
CA GLY A 38 -8.72 18.21 6.58
C GLY A 38 -7.39 17.64 6.07
N LEU A 39 -7.41 16.81 5.02
CA LEU A 39 -6.18 16.47 4.30
C LEU A 39 -5.70 17.69 3.50
N GLY A 40 -4.38 17.91 3.49
CA GLY A 40 -3.77 19.13 2.92
C GLY A 40 -4.12 19.35 1.44
N SER A 41 -4.21 20.61 1.02
CA SER A 41 -4.62 21.00 -0.34
C SER A 41 -3.78 20.34 -1.43
N TRP A 42 -2.49 20.12 -1.16
CA TRP A 42 -1.60 19.43 -2.09
C TRP A 42 -2.06 18.01 -2.44
N LEU A 43 -2.60 17.24 -1.48
CA LEU A 43 -3.11 15.89 -1.76
C LEU A 43 -4.35 15.91 -2.65
N LEU A 44 -5.21 16.91 -2.47
CA LEU A 44 -6.40 17.11 -3.31
C LEU A 44 -6.01 17.52 -4.73
N GLU A 45 -5.04 18.43 -4.85
CA GLU A 45 -4.47 18.83 -6.14
C GLU A 45 -3.80 17.64 -6.83
N ALA A 46 -2.93 16.90 -6.13
CA ALA A 46 -2.29 15.69 -6.63
C ALA A 46 -3.32 14.65 -7.11
N TYR A 47 -4.41 14.43 -6.36
CA TYR A 47 -5.48 13.53 -6.78
C TYR A 47 -6.18 14.01 -8.06
N SER A 48 -6.38 15.32 -8.20
CA SER A 48 -7.01 15.93 -9.37
C SER A 48 -6.15 15.86 -10.64
N THR A 49 -4.82 15.80 -10.51
CA THR A 49 -3.90 15.67 -11.65
C THR A 49 -3.67 14.22 -12.10
N LEU A 50 -4.07 13.23 -11.29
CA LEU A 50 -4.01 11.82 -11.68
C LEU A 50 -4.88 11.56 -12.91
N SER A 51 -4.26 11.07 -13.98
CA SER A 51 -5.02 10.48 -15.10
C SER A 51 -5.92 9.35 -14.59
N ASN A 52 -7.12 9.20 -15.17
CA ASN A 52 -8.08 8.14 -14.78
C ASN A 52 -7.44 6.75 -14.73
N ARG A 53 -6.56 6.44 -15.70
CA ARG A 53 -5.84 5.15 -15.73
C ARG A 53 -4.92 4.97 -14.53
N LEU A 54 -4.10 5.96 -14.19
CA LEU A 54 -3.20 5.87 -13.03
C LEU A 54 -3.99 5.78 -11.73
N ARG A 55 -5.11 6.49 -11.62
CA ARG A 55 -6.00 6.39 -10.46
C ARG A 55 -6.54 4.96 -10.30
N GLN A 56 -7.09 4.38 -11.36
CA GLN A 56 -7.60 3.01 -11.36
C GLN A 56 -6.50 1.98 -11.03
N ASP A 57 -5.31 2.15 -11.61
CA ASP A 57 -4.18 1.27 -11.36
C ASP A 57 -3.72 1.35 -9.89
N LEU A 58 -3.66 2.55 -9.30
CA LEU A 58 -3.34 2.75 -7.88
C LEU A 58 -4.43 2.21 -6.94
N GLU A 59 -5.70 2.43 -7.27
CA GLU A 59 -6.83 1.86 -6.51
C GLU A 59 -6.81 0.33 -6.56
N LEU A 60 -6.49 -0.26 -7.71
CA LEU A 60 -6.38 -1.71 -7.82
C LEU A 60 -5.12 -2.24 -7.10
N ALA A 61 -4.00 -1.54 -7.16
CA ALA A 61 -2.76 -1.95 -6.50
C ALA A 61 -2.83 -1.87 -4.96
N LEU A 62 -3.42 -0.78 -4.46
CA LEU A 62 -3.35 -0.40 -3.05
C LEU A 62 -4.69 -0.55 -2.32
N ARG A 63 -5.82 -0.66 -3.02
CA ARG A 63 -7.17 -0.68 -2.43
C ARG A 63 -8.06 -1.85 -2.90
N MET A 64 -7.48 -2.92 -3.44
CA MET A 64 -8.23 -4.09 -3.93
C MET A 64 -9.14 -4.77 -2.90
N THR A 65 -8.87 -4.60 -1.61
CA THR A 65 -9.72 -5.12 -0.51
C THR A 65 -10.48 -4.03 0.24
N GLY A 66 -10.44 -2.77 -0.23
CA GLY A 66 -11.05 -1.64 0.47
C GLY A 66 -10.26 -1.17 1.70
N TYR A 67 -9.19 -1.88 2.09
CA TYR A 67 -8.37 -1.56 3.25
C TYR A 67 -6.89 -1.36 2.87
N ASN A 68 -6.57 -0.16 2.38
CA ASN A 68 -5.22 0.21 1.93
C ASN A 68 -4.13 0.08 2.99
N GLN A 69 -4.47 0.33 4.25
CA GLN A 69 -3.51 0.19 5.34
C GLN A 69 -2.90 -1.21 5.39
N ALA A 70 -3.68 -2.27 5.12
CA ALA A 70 -3.14 -3.63 5.09
C ALA A 70 -2.06 -3.80 4.00
N VAL A 71 -2.26 -3.19 2.83
CA VAL A 71 -1.28 -3.21 1.72
C VAL A 71 -0.01 -2.45 2.09
N VAL A 72 -0.16 -1.22 2.62
CA VAL A 72 0.96 -0.38 3.03
C VAL A 72 1.79 -1.05 4.13
N GLU A 73 1.14 -1.63 5.14
CA GLU A 73 1.81 -2.36 6.21
C GLU A 73 2.57 -3.58 5.70
N GLN A 74 2.00 -4.36 4.76
CA GLN A 74 2.73 -5.50 4.20
C GLN A 74 3.95 -5.07 3.41
N LEU A 75 3.83 -4.08 2.52
CA LEU A 75 4.98 -3.56 1.77
C LEU A 75 6.04 -2.98 2.71
N ALA A 76 5.64 -2.17 3.70
CA ALA A 76 6.56 -1.59 4.66
C ALA A 76 7.26 -2.67 5.51
N SER A 77 6.54 -3.64 6.05
CA SER A 77 7.14 -4.70 6.86
C SER A 77 8.13 -5.57 6.10
N ARG A 78 7.89 -5.80 4.79
CA ARG A 78 8.77 -6.62 3.95
C ARG A 78 9.98 -5.86 3.44
N LEU A 79 9.81 -4.59 3.04
CA LEU A 79 10.85 -3.80 2.38
C LEU A 79 11.62 -2.89 3.34
N LEU A 80 11.07 -2.61 4.52
CA LEU A 80 11.60 -1.66 5.51
C LEU A 80 11.71 -2.28 6.90
N GLY A 81 11.63 -3.62 6.98
CA GLY A 81 11.70 -4.35 8.23
C GLY A 81 13.09 -4.25 8.91
N PRO A 82 13.20 -4.73 10.16
CA PRO A 82 14.48 -4.75 10.88
C PRO A 82 15.58 -5.45 10.07
N GLY A 83 16.64 -4.71 9.73
CA GLY A 83 17.77 -5.21 8.93
C GLY A 83 17.77 -4.78 7.45
N ALA A 84 16.70 -4.12 6.97
CA ALA A 84 16.74 -3.44 5.68
C ALA A 84 17.69 -2.23 5.74
N ALA A 85 18.46 -1.99 4.68
CA ALA A 85 19.43 -0.90 4.63
C ALA A 85 18.80 0.51 4.59
N GLY A 86 17.46 0.58 4.54
CA GLY A 86 16.74 1.79 4.16
C GLY A 86 16.94 2.12 2.69
N HIS A 87 16.02 2.86 2.08
CA HIS A 87 16.17 3.30 0.70
C HIS A 87 16.74 4.71 0.68
N SER A 88 17.99 4.86 0.22
CA SER A 88 18.61 6.17 -0.01
C SER A 88 18.17 6.84 -1.31
N SER A 89 17.49 6.09 -2.19
CA SER A 89 16.89 6.58 -3.43
C SER A 89 15.60 5.83 -3.77
N VAL A 90 14.78 6.41 -4.64
CA VAL A 90 13.52 5.78 -5.08
C VAL A 90 13.78 4.57 -5.97
N GLU A 91 14.88 4.57 -6.73
CA GLU A 91 15.29 3.48 -7.60
C GLU A 91 15.63 2.23 -6.79
N ALA A 92 16.27 2.39 -5.63
CA ALA A 92 16.53 1.28 -4.70
C ALA A 92 15.21 0.67 -4.20
N PHE A 93 14.24 1.52 -3.83
CA PHE A 93 12.91 1.04 -3.42
C PHE A 93 12.19 0.27 -4.53
N PHE A 94 12.25 0.77 -5.77
CA PHE A 94 11.66 0.08 -6.92
C PHE A 94 12.36 -1.24 -7.23
N ALA A 95 13.68 -1.30 -7.09
CA ALA A 95 14.44 -2.54 -7.24
C ALA A 95 14.02 -3.58 -6.19
N ASP A 96 13.84 -3.16 -4.94
CA ASP A 96 13.43 -4.06 -3.85
C ASP A 96 12.00 -4.57 -4.03
N ILE A 97 11.06 -3.75 -4.53
CA ILE A 97 9.73 -4.23 -4.94
C ILE A 97 9.85 -5.26 -6.07
N ALA A 98 10.66 -4.97 -7.10
CA ALA A 98 10.83 -5.85 -8.26
C ALA A 98 11.48 -7.19 -7.89
N ALA A 99 12.32 -7.20 -6.86
CA ALA A 99 13.01 -8.38 -6.35
C ALA A 99 12.11 -9.32 -5.54
N LEU A 100 10.89 -8.89 -5.15
CA LEU A 100 9.95 -9.76 -4.46
C LEU A 100 9.59 -10.97 -5.33
N ASP A 101 9.81 -12.16 -4.80
CA ASP A 101 9.42 -13.42 -5.45
C ASP A 101 7.92 -13.71 -5.29
N GLU A 102 7.45 -14.69 -6.05
CA GLU A 102 6.03 -15.07 -6.09
C GLU A 102 5.52 -15.57 -4.73
N GLU A 103 6.36 -16.32 -4.00
CA GLU A 103 6.02 -16.87 -2.68
C GLU A 103 5.78 -15.74 -1.67
N THR A 104 6.70 -14.79 -1.62
CA THR A 104 6.64 -13.62 -0.75
C THR A 104 5.40 -12.78 -1.08
N CYS A 105 5.14 -12.54 -2.37
CA CYS A 105 3.96 -11.82 -2.80
C CYS A 105 2.67 -12.56 -2.39
N ARG A 106 2.63 -13.89 -2.52
CA ARG A 106 1.47 -14.69 -2.13
C ARG A 106 1.18 -14.59 -0.64
N GLN A 107 2.20 -14.70 0.21
CA GLN A 107 2.07 -14.55 1.66
C GLN A 107 1.59 -13.14 2.06
N MET A 108 2.08 -12.10 1.36
CA MET A 108 1.62 -10.73 1.56
C MET A 108 0.13 -10.60 1.23
N LEU A 109 -0.31 -11.14 0.08
CA LEU A 109 -1.71 -11.10 -0.36
C LEU A 109 -2.63 -11.87 0.57
N GLU A 110 -2.20 -13.03 1.06
CA GLU A 110 -2.91 -13.79 2.09
C GLU A 110 -3.09 -12.96 3.37
N THR A 111 -2.01 -12.32 3.84
CA THR A 111 -2.05 -11.46 5.03
C THR A 111 -2.94 -10.23 4.83
N ILE A 112 -2.87 -9.60 3.65
CA ILE A 112 -3.73 -8.46 3.26
C ILE A 112 -5.20 -8.88 3.32
N LEU A 113 -5.53 -10.02 2.69
CA LEU A 113 -6.90 -10.53 2.64
C LEU A 113 -7.40 -10.87 4.05
N ALA A 114 -6.61 -11.59 4.85
CA ALA A 114 -6.96 -11.93 6.23
C ALA A 114 -7.25 -10.69 7.08
N LYS A 115 -6.35 -9.68 7.04
CA LYS A 115 -6.56 -8.40 7.74
C LYS A 115 -7.82 -7.69 7.27
N SER A 116 -8.11 -7.72 5.97
CA SER A 116 -9.27 -7.06 5.38
C SER A 116 -10.57 -7.75 5.79
N ILE A 117 -10.63 -9.08 5.77
CA ILE A 117 -11.77 -9.86 6.26
C ILE A 117 -12.11 -9.49 7.70
N VAL A 118 -11.10 -9.45 8.58
CA VAL A 118 -11.28 -9.04 9.99
C VAL A 118 -11.74 -7.59 10.09
N ARG A 119 -11.14 -6.67 9.32
CA ARG A 119 -11.49 -5.25 9.35
C ARG A 119 -12.94 -4.97 8.93
N HIS A 120 -13.45 -5.78 8.01
CA HIS A 120 -14.81 -5.70 7.48
C HIS A 120 -15.81 -6.59 8.23
N GLU A 121 -15.40 -7.27 9.30
CA GLU A 121 -16.25 -8.15 10.12
C GLU A 121 -16.94 -9.26 9.29
N ILE A 122 -16.27 -9.74 8.24
CA ILE A 122 -16.81 -10.78 7.35
C ILE A 122 -16.55 -12.15 7.98
N THR A 123 -17.61 -12.93 8.14
CA THR A 123 -17.51 -14.34 8.53
C THR A 123 -17.30 -15.20 7.29
N SER A 124 -16.24 -16.03 7.30
CA SER A 124 -15.92 -16.97 6.23
C SER A 124 -15.51 -18.31 6.86
N ASP A 125 -16.05 -19.40 6.32
CA ASP A 125 -15.64 -20.76 6.70
C ASP A 125 -14.29 -21.15 6.08
N LEU A 126 -13.83 -20.40 5.08
CA LEU A 126 -12.55 -20.56 4.40
C LEU A 126 -11.51 -19.59 4.96
N SER A 127 -10.28 -20.08 5.10
CA SER A 127 -9.11 -19.25 5.37
C SER A 127 -8.78 -18.33 4.18
N ALA A 128 -7.96 -17.30 4.42
CA ALA A 128 -7.50 -16.41 3.35
C ALA A 128 -6.75 -17.18 2.24
N ALA A 129 -5.92 -18.16 2.60
CA ALA A 129 -5.20 -18.98 1.64
C ALA A 129 -6.16 -19.80 0.75
N GLU A 130 -7.19 -20.40 1.35
CA GLU A 130 -8.22 -21.15 0.61
C GLU A 130 -9.02 -20.24 -0.32
N LEU A 131 -9.42 -19.05 0.16
CA LEU A 131 -10.10 -18.04 -0.66
C LEU A 131 -9.27 -17.64 -1.88
N LEU A 132 -7.96 -17.44 -1.74
CA LEU A 132 -7.08 -17.13 -2.88
C LEU A 132 -7.02 -18.25 -3.94
N THR A 133 -7.45 -19.47 -3.63
CA THR A 133 -7.55 -20.56 -4.60
C THR A 133 -8.96 -20.70 -5.21
N ASP A 134 -10.01 -20.22 -4.54
CA ASP A 134 -11.40 -20.25 -5.01
C ASP A 134 -11.85 -18.88 -5.54
N ALA A 135 -11.82 -18.72 -6.86
CA ALA A 135 -12.19 -17.47 -7.54
C ALA A 135 -13.60 -16.97 -7.20
N LYS A 136 -14.56 -17.90 -7.07
CA LYS A 136 -15.97 -17.57 -6.87
C LYS A 136 -16.22 -17.14 -5.44
N GLN A 137 -15.67 -17.88 -4.48
CA GLN A 137 -15.79 -17.51 -3.07
C GLN A 137 -15.03 -16.22 -2.77
N LEU A 138 -13.84 -16.05 -3.33
CA LEU A 138 -13.09 -14.79 -3.20
C LEU A 138 -13.89 -13.60 -3.71
N GLU A 139 -14.48 -13.70 -4.91
CA GLU A 139 -15.31 -12.62 -5.45
C GLU A 139 -16.55 -12.35 -4.58
N ALA A 140 -17.20 -13.40 -4.06
CA ALA A 140 -18.32 -13.25 -3.13
C ALA A 140 -17.93 -12.57 -1.81
N THR A 141 -16.74 -12.88 -1.28
CA THR A 141 -16.17 -12.22 -0.10
C THR A 141 -15.84 -10.75 -0.40
N LEU A 142 -15.21 -10.47 -1.54
CA LEU A 142 -14.86 -9.12 -1.97
C LEU A 142 -16.11 -8.23 -2.21
N ASN A 143 -17.20 -8.80 -2.73
CA ASN A 143 -18.46 -8.07 -2.91
C ASN A 143 -19.11 -7.65 -1.58
N GLN A 144 -18.72 -8.25 -0.45
CA GLN A 144 -19.13 -7.81 0.88
C GLN A 144 -18.26 -6.66 1.41
N MET A 145 -17.11 -6.39 0.78
CA MET A 145 -16.24 -5.27 1.11
C MET A 145 -16.67 -4.02 0.33
N THR A 146 -16.56 -2.84 0.93
CA THR A 146 -16.78 -1.57 0.21
C THR A 146 -15.52 -1.24 -0.61
N LEU A 147 -15.53 -1.65 -1.88
CA LEU A 147 -14.37 -1.52 -2.77
C LEU A 147 -14.49 -0.31 -3.70
N PRO A 148 -13.40 0.43 -3.96
CA PRO A 148 -13.35 1.43 -5.04
C PRO A 148 -13.18 0.80 -6.43
N VAL A 149 -12.95 -0.52 -6.49
CA VAL A 149 -12.71 -1.29 -7.74
C VAL A 149 -13.70 -2.44 -7.86
N GLU A 150 -13.91 -2.92 -9.09
CA GLU A 150 -14.75 -4.11 -9.34
C GLU A 150 -14.18 -5.35 -8.64
N ALA A 151 -15.02 -6.08 -7.90
CA ALA A 151 -14.62 -7.29 -7.16
C ALA A 151 -13.98 -8.36 -8.06
N ALA A 152 -14.47 -8.52 -9.30
CA ALA A 152 -13.88 -9.45 -10.27
C ALA A 152 -12.44 -9.08 -10.67
N LYS A 153 -12.13 -7.77 -10.78
CA LYS A 153 -10.76 -7.30 -11.07
C LYS A 153 -9.86 -7.50 -9.86
N ALA A 154 -10.34 -7.15 -8.66
CA ALA A 154 -9.61 -7.39 -7.41
C ALA A 154 -9.32 -8.88 -7.19
N SER A 155 -10.31 -9.76 -7.41
CA SER A 155 -10.17 -11.22 -7.32
C SER A 155 -9.08 -11.74 -8.25
N ARG A 156 -9.03 -11.26 -9.50
CA ARG A 156 -7.97 -11.64 -10.45
C ARG A 156 -6.58 -11.26 -9.94
N VAL A 157 -6.41 -10.02 -9.49
CA VAL A 157 -5.12 -9.50 -9.02
C VAL A 157 -4.66 -10.20 -7.74
N LEU A 158 -5.55 -10.41 -6.77
CA LEU A 158 -5.24 -11.13 -5.53
C LEU A 158 -4.74 -12.56 -5.78
N ARG A 159 -5.19 -13.19 -6.88
CA ARG A 159 -4.82 -14.55 -7.26
C ARG A 159 -3.59 -14.62 -8.16
N ALA A 160 -3.02 -13.48 -8.55
CA ALA A 160 -1.87 -13.38 -9.43
C ALA A 160 -0.75 -12.58 -8.73
N PRO A 161 0.05 -13.21 -7.84
CA PRO A 161 0.96 -12.49 -6.95
C PRO A 161 1.99 -11.61 -7.68
N LEU A 162 2.55 -12.10 -8.78
CA LEU A 162 3.51 -11.34 -9.59
C LEU A 162 2.83 -10.21 -10.37
N GLU A 163 1.61 -10.42 -10.87
CA GLU A 163 0.86 -9.35 -11.54
C GLU A 163 0.53 -8.22 -10.57
N TRP A 164 0.18 -8.54 -9.32
CA TRP A 164 -0.02 -7.54 -8.26
C TRP A 164 1.27 -6.77 -7.98
N ARG A 165 2.41 -7.45 -7.81
CA ARG A 165 3.72 -6.82 -7.60
C ARG A 165 4.06 -5.85 -8.74
N ASP A 166 3.90 -6.30 -9.98
CA ASP A 166 4.21 -5.49 -11.16
C ASP A 166 3.25 -4.30 -11.30
N LEU A 167 1.99 -4.46 -10.91
CA LEU A 167 1.01 -3.39 -10.85
C LEU A 167 1.38 -2.35 -9.78
N VAL A 168 1.77 -2.78 -8.57
CA VAL A 168 2.26 -1.89 -7.51
C VAL A 168 3.49 -1.10 -8.00
N LEU A 169 4.50 -1.81 -8.52
CA LEU A 169 5.73 -1.20 -9.01
C LEU A 169 5.46 -0.16 -10.09
N SER A 170 4.76 -0.55 -11.16
CA SER A 170 4.49 0.32 -12.30
C SER A 170 3.60 1.51 -11.93
N SER A 171 2.69 1.36 -10.97
CA SER A 171 1.83 2.45 -10.51
C SER A 171 2.59 3.45 -9.65
N LEU A 172 3.45 2.97 -8.74
CA LEU A 172 4.30 3.83 -7.92
C LEU A 172 5.37 4.57 -8.75
N GLN A 173 5.96 3.91 -9.75
CA GLN A 173 6.88 4.56 -10.70
C GLN A 173 6.19 5.71 -11.45
N ARG A 174 5.00 5.47 -12.01
CA ARG A 174 4.24 6.51 -12.72
C ARG A 174 3.78 7.63 -11.78
N PHE A 175 3.39 7.31 -10.55
CA PHE A 175 3.04 8.31 -9.54
C PHE A 175 4.24 9.17 -9.16
N TRP A 176 5.40 8.55 -8.91
CA TRP A 176 6.65 9.26 -8.67
C TRP A 176 6.97 10.23 -9.80
N GLU A 177 7.04 9.74 -11.03
CA GLU A 177 7.46 10.53 -12.19
C GLU A 177 6.54 11.71 -12.50
N ARG A 178 5.23 11.55 -12.30
CA ARG A 178 4.22 12.50 -12.76
C ARG A 178 3.68 13.43 -11.68
N VAL A 179 3.81 13.04 -10.40
CA VAL A 179 3.16 13.74 -9.29
C VAL A 179 4.16 14.04 -8.18
N TYR A 180 4.89 13.02 -7.70
CA TYR A 180 5.63 13.18 -6.45
C TYR A 180 7.04 13.78 -6.59
N ARG A 181 7.71 13.53 -7.72
CA ARG A 181 9.12 13.91 -7.91
C ARG A 181 9.36 15.41 -7.74
N GLU A 182 8.49 16.24 -8.29
CA GLU A 182 8.62 17.70 -8.20
C GLU A 182 8.39 18.18 -6.76
N GLN A 183 7.38 17.64 -6.07
CA GLN A 183 7.13 17.94 -4.66
C GLN A 183 8.33 17.59 -3.79
N TRP A 184 8.89 16.39 -3.97
CA TRP A 184 10.07 15.94 -3.24
C TRP A 184 11.29 16.85 -3.45
N GLN A 185 11.50 17.33 -4.68
CA GLN A 185 12.58 18.26 -5.00
C GLN A 185 12.41 19.64 -4.34
N GLN A 186 11.17 20.08 -4.11
CA GLN A 186 10.87 21.37 -3.47
C GLN A 186 10.97 21.33 -1.94
N THR A 187 10.79 20.15 -1.33
CA THR A 187 10.79 19.98 0.13
C THR A 187 12.11 19.45 0.70
N ARG A 188 13.11 19.17 -0.14
CA ARG A 188 14.46 18.73 0.24
C ARG A 188 15.40 19.91 0.39
#